data_AF-A0A920QB23-F1
#
_entry.id   AF-A0A920QB23-F1
#
_cell.length_a   1.000
_cell.length_b   1.000
_cell.length_c   1.000
_cell.angle_alpha   90.00
_cell.angle_beta   90.00
_cell.angle_gamma   90.00
#
_symmetry.space_group_name_H-M   'P 1'
#
loop_
_entity.id
_entity.type
_entity.pdbx_description
1 polymer ?
#
loop_
_entity_poly.entity_id
_entity_poly.type
_entity_poly.pdbx_seq_one_letter_code
_entity_poly.pdbx_strand_id
1 'polypeptide(L)'
;MLWSSTDCQSFGGSISNTGKGEFGKAILEYKSDSPLWENISFPNQVWMSHQDSVTKCPEEFKVTAETETGSLAALKHLKRPIFTLQFHPEVTDTSQGRIMLKNFVNACGVRSRWSMESFIEDTTKRLSSEVGNSKVLMFLSGGVDSSVAFSLLNKALGQDKLLGLYINNGFMRKHESEEILTRYSS
;
A
#
# COMPACT_ATOMS: atom_id res chain seq x y z
N MET A 1 1.73 2.82 -14.53
CA MET A 1 0.32 2.53 -14.19
C MET A 1 0.17 1.01 -14.05
N LEU A 2 -0.39 0.53 -12.94
CA LEU A 2 -0.81 -0.87 -12.78
C LEU A 2 -2.26 -0.97 -13.26
N TRP A 3 -2.52 -1.90 -14.16
CA TRP A 3 -3.75 -1.95 -14.96
C TRP A 3 -4.44 -3.31 -14.75
N SER A 4 -5.75 -3.29 -14.48
CA SER A 4 -6.57 -4.48 -14.27
C SER A 4 -7.12 -5.02 -15.59
N SER A 5 -7.46 -6.31 -15.64
CA SER A 5 -7.94 -6.98 -16.85
C SER A 5 -9.11 -6.25 -17.53
N THR A 6 -10.00 -5.59 -16.78
CA THR A 6 -11.15 -4.81 -17.26
C THR A 6 -10.80 -3.70 -18.27
N ASP A 7 -9.61 -3.12 -18.19
CA ASP A 7 -9.22 -2.01 -19.07
C ASP A 7 -8.64 -2.49 -20.42
N CYS A 8 -8.53 -3.81 -20.63
CA CYS A 8 -8.06 -4.45 -21.87
C CYS A 8 -8.90 -4.07 -23.08
N GLN A 9 -10.20 -3.89 -22.86
CA GLN A 9 -11.12 -3.45 -23.90
C GLN A 9 -10.79 -2.03 -24.39
N SER A 10 -10.31 -1.14 -23.52
CA SER A 10 -9.94 0.24 -23.86
C SER A 10 -8.72 0.34 -24.80
N PHE A 11 -7.89 -0.71 -24.86
CA PHE A 11 -6.76 -0.81 -25.77
C PHE A 11 -7.01 -1.80 -26.92
N GLY A 12 -8.27 -2.19 -27.16
CA GLY A 12 -8.65 -3.09 -28.26
C GLY A 12 -8.35 -4.57 -28.00
N GLY A 13 -8.02 -4.93 -26.77
CA GLY A 13 -7.94 -6.33 -26.34
C GLY A 13 -9.32 -6.91 -26.03
N SER A 14 -9.37 -8.23 -25.86
CA SER A 14 -10.61 -8.94 -25.52
C SER A 14 -10.44 -9.69 -24.21
N ILE A 15 -11.45 -9.54 -23.37
CA ILE A 15 -11.61 -10.26 -22.11
C ILE A 15 -12.81 -11.17 -22.34
N SER A 16 -12.68 -12.42 -21.97
CA SER A 16 -13.84 -13.31 -21.93
C SER A 16 -13.83 -14.09 -20.63
N ASN A 17 -15.02 -14.28 -20.08
CA ASN A 17 -15.22 -15.23 -19.01
C ASN A 17 -14.94 -16.64 -19.57
N THR A 18 -13.83 -17.24 -19.15
CA THR A 18 -13.42 -18.57 -19.60
C THR A 18 -14.13 -19.69 -18.84
N GLY A 19 -15.07 -19.36 -17.93
CA GLY A 19 -15.76 -20.30 -17.05
C GLY A 19 -14.87 -20.91 -15.97
N LYS A 20 -13.58 -20.57 -15.94
CA LYS A 20 -12.57 -21.04 -15.00
C LYS A 20 -11.94 -19.83 -14.32
N GLY A 21 -12.62 -19.29 -13.30
CA GLY A 21 -12.03 -18.27 -12.45
C GLY A 21 -10.92 -18.88 -11.60
N GLU A 22 -9.80 -18.17 -11.49
CA GLU A 22 -8.70 -18.53 -10.60
C GLU A 22 -8.77 -17.64 -9.37
N PHE A 23 -9.19 -18.26 -8.27
CA PHE A 23 -9.24 -17.64 -6.96
C PHE A 23 -8.27 -18.37 -6.03
N GLY A 24 -7.33 -17.63 -5.46
CA GLY A 24 -6.37 -18.14 -4.51
C GLY A 24 -4.96 -18.28 -5.07
N LYS A 25 -4.20 -19.21 -4.50
CA LYS A 25 -2.77 -19.39 -4.82
C LYS A 25 -2.63 -20.00 -6.20
N ALA A 26 -1.79 -19.39 -7.03
CA ALA A 26 -1.36 -19.93 -8.32
C ALA A 26 0.16 -19.79 -8.46
N ILE A 27 0.73 -20.61 -9.34
CA ILE A 27 2.12 -20.52 -9.73
C ILE A 27 2.25 -19.65 -10.97
N LEU A 28 3.00 -18.56 -10.84
CA LEU A 28 3.38 -17.65 -11.91
C LEU A 28 4.65 -18.16 -12.59
N GLU A 29 4.58 -18.29 -13.91
CA GLU A 29 5.67 -18.70 -14.79
C GLU A 29 6.19 -17.53 -15.63
N TYR A 30 7.51 -17.50 -15.83
CA TYR A 30 8.16 -16.47 -16.63
C TYR A 30 7.87 -16.69 -18.13
N LYS A 31 7.54 -15.60 -18.85
CA LYS A 31 7.44 -15.63 -20.32
C LYS A 31 8.36 -14.65 -21.02
N SER A 32 8.53 -13.45 -20.49
CA SER A 32 9.45 -12.50 -21.07
C SER A 32 9.87 -11.42 -20.07
N ASP A 33 10.99 -10.76 -20.39
CA ASP A 33 11.55 -9.73 -19.53
C ASP A 33 10.60 -8.56 -19.31
N SER A 34 10.50 -8.16 -18.05
CA SER A 34 9.77 -6.99 -17.59
C SER A 34 10.59 -6.28 -16.52
N PRO A 35 10.58 -4.94 -16.47
CA PRO A 35 11.09 -4.18 -15.33
C PRO A 35 10.54 -4.69 -13.98
N LEU A 36 9.31 -5.24 -13.97
CA LEU A 36 8.71 -5.79 -12.75
C LEU A 36 9.40 -7.04 -12.22
N TRP A 37 10.14 -7.77 -13.07
CA TRP A 37 10.74 -9.07 -12.76
C TRP A 37 12.18 -8.99 -12.25
N GLU A 38 12.72 -7.78 -12.08
CA GLU A 38 14.07 -7.59 -11.55
C GLU A 38 14.19 -8.21 -10.15
N ASN A 39 15.14 -9.15 -9.96
CA ASN A 39 15.32 -9.90 -8.72
C ASN A 39 14.10 -10.73 -8.27
N ILE A 40 13.24 -11.12 -9.20
CA ILE A 40 12.15 -12.09 -8.96
C ILE A 40 12.61 -13.47 -9.43
N SER A 41 12.38 -14.48 -8.59
CA SER A 41 12.63 -15.88 -8.93
C SER A 41 11.36 -16.51 -9.46
N PHE A 42 11.46 -17.22 -10.58
CA PHE A 42 10.39 -18.00 -11.16
C PHE A 42 10.70 -19.51 -11.06
N PRO A 43 9.69 -20.38 -10.90
CA PRO A 43 8.28 -20.06 -10.68
C PRO A 43 8.01 -19.31 -9.36
N ASN A 44 6.98 -18.47 -9.31
CA ASN A 44 6.65 -17.63 -8.15
C ASN A 44 5.21 -17.85 -7.69
N GLN A 45 4.95 -17.94 -6.38
CA GLN A 45 3.58 -18.02 -5.86
C GLN A 45 2.93 -16.63 -5.84
N VAL A 46 1.75 -16.52 -6.45
CA VAL A 46 0.92 -15.31 -6.48
C VAL A 46 -0.50 -15.59 -6.01
N TRP A 47 -1.21 -14.54 -5.62
CA TRP A 47 -2.62 -14.60 -5.26
C TRP A 47 -3.52 -14.07 -6.39
N MET A 48 -4.17 -14.98 -7.12
CA MET A 48 -5.14 -14.67 -8.16
C MET A 48 -6.53 -14.39 -7.56
N SER A 49 -7.29 -13.49 -8.17
CA SER A 49 -8.65 -13.12 -7.73
C SER A 49 -9.60 -12.85 -8.89
N HIS A 50 -9.31 -13.39 -10.08
CA HIS A 50 -10.00 -13.00 -11.30
C HIS A 50 -10.91 -14.12 -11.81
N GLN A 51 -12.09 -13.71 -12.28
CA GLN A 51 -13.04 -14.61 -12.93
C GLN A 51 -12.95 -14.57 -14.46
N ASP A 52 -12.42 -13.47 -14.99
CA ASP A 52 -12.31 -13.19 -16.41
C ASP A 52 -10.84 -13.15 -16.82
N SER A 53 -10.50 -13.88 -17.88
CA SER A 53 -9.13 -13.94 -18.38
C SER A 53 -8.99 -13.15 -19.68
N VAL A 54 -7.83 -12.52 -19.87
CA VAL A 54 -7.49 -11.86 -21.13
C VAL A 54 -7.29 -12.94 -22.20
N THR A 55 -8.20 -13.01 -23.17
CA THR A 55 -8.15 -14.02 -24.24
C THR A 55 -7.52 -13.50 -25.52
N LYS A 56 -7.51 -12.17 -25.73
CA LYS A 56 -6.74 -11.54 -26.80
C LYS A 56 -5.86 -10.45 -26.22
N CYS A 57 -4.55 -10.71 -26.20
CA CYS A 57 -3.54 -9.70 -25.91
C CYS A 57 -3.61 -8.61 -27.00
N PRO A 58 -3.75 -7.31 -26.65
CA PRO A 58 -3.63 -6.24 -27.62
C PRO A 58 -2.24 -6.25 -28.26
N GLU A 59 -2.12 -5.86 -29.54
CA GLU A 59 -0.84 -5.84 -30.27
C GLU A 59 0.20 -4.92 -29.62
N GLU A 60 -0.25 -3.91 -28.89
CA GLU A 60 0.60 -2.95 -28.20
C GLU A 60 1.19 -3.49 -26.88
N PHE A 61 0.78 -4.69 -26.47
CA PHE A 61 1.18 -5.35 -25.24
C PHE A 61 1.91 -6.66 -25.52
N LYS A 62 2.80 -7.02 -24.60
CA LYS A 62 3.51 -8.29 -24.59
C LYS A 62 3.23 -9.01 -23.28
N VAL A 63 2.94 -10.31 -23.36
CA VAL A 63 2.82 -11.19 -22.20
C VAL A 63 4.19 -11.35 -21.54
N THR A 64 4.24 -11.11 -20.24
CA THR A 64 5.47 -11.14 -19.44
C THR A 64 5.48 -12.29 -18.42
N ALA A 65 4.30 -12.75 -18.00
CA ALA A 65 4.14 -13.95 -17.19
C ALA A 65 2.74 -14.56 -17.38
N GLU A 66 2.61 -15.86 -17.12
CA GLU A 66 1.33 -16.60 -17.11
C GLU A 66 1.24 -17.49 -15.87
N THR A 67 0.06 -18.00 -15.54
CA THR A 67 -0.08 -19.03 -14.51
C THR A 67 0.10 -20.43 -15.09
N GLU A 68 0.36 -21.42 -14.23
CA GLU A 68 0.48 -22.85 -14.60
C GLU A 68 -0.72 -23.43 -15.37
N THR A 69 -1.88 -22.78 -15.31
CA THR A 69 -3.10 -23.13 -16.07
C THR A 69 -3.14 -22.52 -17.48
N GLY A 70 -2.16 -21.67 -17.82
CA GLY A 70 -2.06 -20.93 -19.08
C GLY A 70 -2.76 -19.56 -19.08
N SER A 71 -3.25 -19.07 -17.93
CA SER A 71 -3.89 -17.75 -17.86
C SER A 71 -2.86 -16.61 -17.92
N LEU A 72 -3.11 -15.60 -18.77
CA LEU A 72 -2.19 -14.48 -19.02
C LEU A 72 -2.06 -13.54 -17.80
N ALA A 73 -1.24 -13.90 -16.83
CA ALA A 73 -1.17 -13.24 -15.53
C ALA A 73 -0.59 -11.82 -15.55
N ALA A 74 0.33 -11.51 -16.46
CA ALA A 74 0.96 -10.18 -16.51
C ALA A 74 1.36 -9.76 -17.92
N LEU A 75 1.05 -8.51 -18.27
CA LEU A 75 1.43 -7.91 -19.56
C LEU A 75 2.17 -6.59 -19.37
N LYS A 76 2.98 -6.20 -20.36
CA LYS A 76 3.56 -4.85 -20.44
C LYS A 76 3.29 -4.23 -21.79
N HIS A 77 3.06 -2.92 -21.82
CA HIS A 77 2.98 -2.19 -23.06
C HIS A 77 4.38 -2.03 -23.68
N LEU A 78 4.47 -2.19 -25.00
CA LEU A 78 5.72 -2.13 -25.76
C LEU A 78 6.39 -0.74 -25.78
N LYS A 79 5.62 0.35 -25.65
CA LYS A 79 6.11 1.74 -25.83
C LYS A 79 5.90 2.62 -24.59
N ARG A 80 4.89 2.33 -23.78
CA ARG A 80 4.50 3.14 -22.62
C ARG A 80 4.83 2.39 -21.32
N PRO A 81 5.07 3.08 -20.18
CA PRO A 81 5.30 2.45 -18.87
C PRO A 81 3.98 1.97 -18.23
N ILE A 82 3.28 1.10 -18.95
CA ILE A 82 2.00 0.51 -18.55
C ILE A 82 2.23 -0.98 -18.34
N PHE A 83 1.86 -1.44 -17.16
CA PHE A 83 2.00 -2.84 -16.74
C PHE A 83 0.66 -3.32 -16.22
N THR A 84 0.35 -4.58 -16.48
CA THR A 84 -0.90 -5.20 -16.08
C THR A 84 -0.59 -6.43 -15.23
N LEU A 85 -1.39 -6.65 -14.18
CA LEU A 85 -1.29 -7.84 -13.32
C LEU A 85 -2.71 -8.34 -13.07
N GLN A 86 -2.92 -9.66 -13.19
CA GLN A 86 -4.19 -10.34 -12.84
C GLN A 86 -4.18 -10.93 -11.42
N PHE A 87 -3.16 -10.58 -10.64
CA PHE A 87 -2.96 -11.01 -9.26
C PHE A 87 -2.66 -9.81 -8.35
N HIS A 88 -2.73 -10.04 -7.05
CA HIS A 88 -2.50 -9.03 -6.02
C HIS A 88 -1.06 -9.08 -5.49
N PRO A 89 -0.12 -8.23 -5.97
CA PRO A 89 1.23 -8.17 -5.41
C PRO A 89 1.30 -7.54 -4.01
N GLU A 90 0.22 -6.91 -3.54
CA GLU A 90 0.14 -6.25 -2.24
C GLU A 90 -0.17 -7.19 -1.07
N VAL A 91 -0.71 -8.39 -1.35
CA VAL A 91 -1.07 -9.35 -0.31
C VAL A 91 0.10 -10.25 0.06
N THR A 92 0.10 -10.73 1.30
CA THR A 92 1.15 -11.60 1.85
C THR A 92 1.26 -12.95 1.16
N ASP A 93 0.17 -13.42 0.55
CA ASP A 93 0.14 -14.69 -0.17
C ASP A 93 0.88 -14.65 -1.52
N THR A 94 1.28 -13.45 -1.98
CA THR A 94 2.20 -13.28 -3.11
C THR A 94 3.63 -13.16 -2.60
N SER A 95 4.44 -14.21 -2.77
CA SER A 95 5.70 -14.40 -2.02
C SER A 95 6.75 -13.30 -2.25
N GLN A 96 6.83 -12.78 -3.49
CA GLN A 96 7.75 -11.70 -3.85
C GLN A 96 7.02 -10.41 -4.27
N GLY A 97 5.75 -10.24 -3.88
CA GLY A 97 4.90 -9.13 -4.30
C GLY A 97 5.45 -7.74 -3.93
N ARG A 98 6.07 -7.62 -2.74
CA ARG A 98 6.75 -6.39 -2.31
C ARG A 98 7.92 -6.00 -3.22
N ILE A 99 8.66 -6.98 -3.76
CA ILE A 99 9.75 -6.73 -4.70
C ILE A 99 9.17 -6.25 -6.04
N MET A 100 8.10 -6.88 -6.52
CA MET A 100 7.40 -6.45 -7.74
C MET A 100 6.88 -5.00 -7.63
N LEU A 101 6.29 -4.64 -6.49
CA LEU A 101 5.84 -3.26 -6.22
C LEU A 101 7.01 -2.27 -6.16
N LYS A 102 8.13 -2.65 -5.55
CA LYS A 102 9.35 -1.82 -5.54
C LYS A 102 9.86 -1.59 -6.97
N ASN A 103 9.89 -2.63 -7.79
CA ASN A 103 10.29 -2.55 -9.18
C ASN A 103 9.34 -1.67 -10.00
N PHE A 104 8.04 -1.73 -9.74
CA PHE A 104 7.07 -0.84 -10.37
C PHE A 104 7.33 0.64 -10.03
N VAL A 105 7.58 0.95 -8.75
CA VAL A 105 7.91 2.31 -8.31
C VAL A 105 9.20 2.81 -9.00
N ASN A 106 10.22 1.95 -9.09
CA ASN A 106 11.46 2.25 -9.81
C ASN A 106 11.20 2.51 -11.30
N ALA A 107 10.39 1.66 -11.95
CA ALA A 107 10.02 1.81 -13.35
C ALA A 107 9.22 3.09 -13.64
N CYS A 108 8.49 3.62 -12.65
CA CYS A 108 7.79 4.91 -12.75
C CYS A 108 8.73 6.12 -12.57
N GLY A 109 10.00 5.91 -12.18
CA GLY A 109 10.95 6.99 -11.91
C GLY A 109 10.61 7.82 -10.68
N VAL A 110 9.75 7.30 -9.78
CA VAL A 110 9.37 8.00 -8.56
C VAL A 110 10.49 7.85 -7.54
N ARG A 111 11.07 8.99 -7.11
CA ARG A 111 12.02 9.00 -6.01
C ARG A 111 11.26 8.85 -4.70
N SER A 112 11.69 7.94 -3.83
CA SER A 112 11.19 7.83 -2.46
C SER A 112 11.54 9.11 -1.70
N ARG A 113 10.61 10.06 -1.64
CA ARG A 113 10.75 11.31 -0.88
C ARG A 113 10.14 11.22 0.52
N TRP A 114 9.47 10.12 0.82
CA TRP A 114 8.76 9.93 2.07
C TRP A 114 9.58 9.05 2.99
N SER A 115 9.98 9.59 4.14
CA SER A 115 10.48 8.83 5.28
C SER A 115 9.73 9.26 6.53
N MET A 116 9.82 8.47 7.60
CA MET A 116 9.21 8.85 8.87
C MET A 116 9.87 10.11 9.45
N GLU A 117 11.16 10.31 9.21
CA GLU A 117 11.90 11.50 9.61
C GLU A 117 11.37 12.74 8.87
N SER A 118 11.27 12.69 7.53
CA SER A 118 10.75 13.81 6.75
C SER A 118 9.30 14.10 7.10
N PHE A 119 8.49 13.07 7.33
CA PHE A 119 7.10 13.21 7.76
C PHE A 119 6.99 13.92 9.11
N ILE A 120 7.79 13.53 10.10
CA ILE A 120 7.78 14.16 11.43
C ILE A 120 8.20 15.62 11.32
N GLU A 121 9.27 15.92 10.57
CA GLU A 121 9.77 17.29 10.38
C GLU A 121 8.75 18.19 9.67
N ASP A 122 8.19 17.72 8.55
CA ASP A 122 7.21 18.49 7.77
C ASP A 122 5.91 18.70 8.57
N THR A 123 5.47 17.67 9.28
CA THR A 123 4.25 17.74 10.10
C THR A 123 4.43 18.66 11.30
N THR A 124 5.56 18.60 12.00
CA THR A 124 5.82 19.51 13.13
C THR A 124 5.86 20.97 12.66
N LYS A 125 6.59 21.28 11.58
CA LYS A 125 6.60 22.64 11.00
C LYS A 125 5.20 23.13 10.62
N ARG A 126 4.43 22.27 9.96
CA ARG A 126 3.05 22.58 9.56
C ARG A 126 2.17 22.85 10.77
N LEU A 127 2.21 21.98 11.78
CA LEU A 127 1.43 22.14 13.02
C LEU A 127 1.81 23.43 13.77
N SER A 128 3.09 23.74 13.90
CA SER A 128 3.54 24.99 14.54
C SER A 128 3.03 26.22 13.79
N SER A 129 3.03 26.18 12.45
CA SER A 129 2.52 27.28 11.62
C SER A 129 1.00 27.43 11.68
N GLU A 130 0.26 26.32 11.66
CA GLU A 130 -1.22 26.32 11.69
C GLU A 130 -1.76 26.76 13.05
N VAL A 131 -1.14 26.31 14.15
CA VAL A 131 -1.58 26.62 15.51
C VAL A 131 -1.09 28.00 15.97
N GLY A 132 0.11 28.40 15.55
CA GLY A 132 0.73 29.66 15.95
C GLY A 132 0.86 29.79 17.47
N ASN A 133 0.16 30.77 18.04
CA ASN A 133 0.21 31.07 19.48
C ASN A 133 -0.97 30.53 20.29
N SER A 134 -1.89 29.82 19.64
CA SER A 134 -3.05 29.22 20.31
C SER A 134 -2.64 28.03 21.17
N LYS A 135 -3.45 27.74 22.20
CA LYS A 135 -3.38 26.50 22.96
C LYS A 135 -4.27 25.44 22.31
N VAL A 136 -3.86 24.18 22.38
CA VAL A 136 -4.55 23.02 21.84
C VAL A 136 -5.07 22.17 22.98
N LEU A 137 -6.36 21.84 22.96
CA LEU A 137 -6.98 20.86 23.84
C LEU A 137 -7.18 19.56 23.06
N MET A 138 -6.68 18.45 23.60
CA MET A 138 -6.79 17.14 22.98
C MET A 138 -7.41 16.14 23.95
N PHE A 139 -8.41 15.38 23.47
CA PHE A 139 -8.97 14.27 24.21
C PHE A 139 -8.06 13.04 24.10
N LEU A 140 -7.65 12.49 25.23
CA LEU A 140 -6.81 11.30 25.33
C LEU A 140 -7.69 10.08 25.55
N SER A 141 -7.66 9.12 24.63
CA SER A 141 -8.39 7.84 24.79
C SER A 141 -7.53 6.72 25.35
N GLY A 142 -6.19 6.86 25.30
CA GLY A 142 -5.23 5.81 25.63
C GLY A 142 -4.82 4.93 24.45
N GLY A 143 -5.49 5.08 23.31
CA GLY A 143 -5.13 4.39 22.07
C GLY A 143 -3.78 4.86 21.50
N VAL A 144 -3.20 4.04 20.63
CA VAL A 144 -1.94 4.35 19.94
C VAL A 144 -2.07 5.62 19.12
N ASP A 145 -3.18 5.81 18.40
CA ASP A 145 -3.41 6.98 17.55
C ASP A 145 -3.40 8.28 18.36
N SER A 146 -4.14 8.34 19.48
CA SER A 146 -4.12 9.51 20.36
C SER A 146 -2.74 9.72 21.01
N SER A 147 -2.02 8.64 21.29
CA SER A 147 -0.67 8.72 21.89
C SER A 147 0.33 9.34 20.92
N VAL A 148 0.33 8.87 19.67
CA VAL A 148 1.20 9.38 18.62
C VAL A 148 0.85 10.83 18.27
N ALA A 149 -0.44 11.15 18.14
CA ALA A 149 -0.88 12.51 17.86
C ALA A 149 -0.52 13.48 19.00
N PHE A 150 -0.71 13.09 20.27
CA PHE A 150 -0.30 13.91 21.41
C PHE A 150 1.21 14.13 21.44
N SER A 151 2.01 13.08 21.22
CA SER A 151 3.47 13.17 21.16
C SER A 151 3.95 14.10 20.04
N LEU A 152 3.33 14.02 18.85
CA LEU A 152 3.67 14.87 17.72
C LEU A 152 3.29 16.34 17.95
N LEU A 153 2.12 16.60 18.55
CA LEU A 153 1.70 17.94 18.96
C LEU A 153 2.63 18.52 20.04
N ASN A 154 3.01 17.70 21.02
CA ASN A 154 3.94 18.12 22.07
C ASN A 154 5.30 18.48 21.48
N LYS A 155 5.79 17.68 20.53
CA LYS A 155 7.03 17.96 19.79
C LYS A 155 6.94 19.24 18.95
N ALA A 156 5.77 19.55 18.38
CA ALA A 156 5.58 20.72 17.52
C ALA A 156 5.35 22.03 18.30
N LEU A 157 4.64 21.97 19.42
CA LEU A 157 4.10 23.13 20.11
C LEU A 157 4.72 23.37 21.50
N GLY A 158 5.29 22.33 22.10
CA GLY A 158 5.74 22.31 23.50
C GLY A 158 4.61 22.03 24.49
N GLN A 159 4.98 21.60 25.69
CA GLN A 159 4.04 21.21 26.75
C GLN A 159 3.12 22.37 27.18
N ASP A 160 3.61 23.61 27.18
CA ASP A 160 2.84 24.78 27.64
C ASP A 160 1.60 25.12 26.78
N LYS A 161 1.62 24.67 25.52
CA LYS A 161 0.55 24.92 24.54
C LYS A 161 -0.40 23.73 24.39
N LEU A 162 -0.11 22.58 24.98
CA LEU A 162 -0.89 21.36 24.81
C LEU A 162 -1.55 20.92 26.11
N LEU A 163 -2.88 20.88 26.12
CA LEU A 163 -3.69 20.38 27.24
C LEU A 163 -4.30 19.03 26.85
N GLY A 164 -3.93 17.97 27.58
CA GLY A 164 -4.54 16.66 27.47
C GLY A 164 -5.72 16.51 28.42
N LEU A 165 -6.88 16.09 27.92
CA LEU A 165 -8.04 15.73 28.72
C LEU A 165 -8.33 14.24 28.58
N TYR A 166 -8.06 13.50 29.64
CA TYR A 166 -8.42 12.10 29.77
C TYR A 166 -9.77 11.96 30.50
N ILE A 167 -10.68 11.15 29.96
CA ILE A 167 -11.97 10.86 30.58
C ILE A 167 -12.05 9.36 30.85
N ASN A 168 -12.06 8.98 32.12
CA ASN A 168 -12.36 7.60 32.51
C ASN A 168 -13.88 7.41 32.53
N ASN A 169 -14.39 6.59 31.61
CA ASN A 169 -15.82 6.28 31.47
C ASN A 169 -16.30 5.11 32.35
N GLY A 170 -15.42 4.49 33.15
CA GLY A 170 -15.72 3.35 34.01
C GLY A 170 -15.67 1.98 33.34
N PHE A 171 -15.38 1.91 32.03
CA PHE A 171 -15.31 0.66 31.25
C PHE A 171 -13.89 0.33 30.76
N MET A 172 -12.87 0.91 31.41
CA MET A 172 -11.47 0.71 31.06
C MET A 172 -10.98 -0.68 31.50
N ARG A 173 -9.96 -1.21 30.82
CA ARG A 173 -9.29 -2.45 31.25
C ARG A 173 -8.59 -2.24 32.59
N LYS A 174 -8.32 -3.35 33.30
CA LYS A 174 -7.62 -3.34 34.57
C LYS A 174 -6.30 -2.56 34.43
N HIS A 175 -6.08 -1.54 35.28
CA HIS A 175 -4.91 -0.64 35.30
C HIS A 175 -4.70 0.27 34.08
N GLU A 176 -5.54 0.22 33.05
CA GLU A 176 -5.36 1.01 31.82
C GLU A 176 -5.40 2.53 32.09
N SER A 177 -6.25 2.98 33.02
CA SER A 177 -6.30 4.40 33.42
C SER A 177 -5.00 4.88 34.09
N GLU A 178 -4.39 4.05 34.93
CA GLU A 178 -3.14 4.37 35.63
C GLU A 178 -1.98 4.44 34.62
N GLU A 179 -1.94 3.51 33.67
CA GLU A 179 -0.96 3.50 32.58
C GLU A 179 -1.08 4.73 31.69
N ILE A 180 -2.30 5.11 31.31
CA ILE A 180 -2.57 6.31 30.51
C ILE A 180 -2.06 7.54 31.25
N LEU A 181 -2.50 7.76 32.49
CA LEU A 181 -2.07 8.92 33.27
C LEU A 181 -0.55 8.98 33.42
N THR A 182 0.10 7.84 33.68
CA THR A 182 1.57 7.76 33.76
C THR A 182 2.25 8.14 32.44
N ARG A 183 1.73 7.66 31.30
CA ARG A 183 2.29 7.90 29.96
C ARG A 183 2.26 9.38 29.54
N TYR A 184 1.26 10.14 30.01
CA TYR A 184 1.06 11.54 29.62
C TYR A 184 1.45 12.56 30.70
N SER A 185 1.96 12.10 31.85
CA SER A 185 2.39 12.99 32.95
C SER A 185 3.86 13.43 32.87
N SER A 186 4.64 12.95 31.89
CA SER A 186 6.05 13.34 31.64
C SER A 186 6.18 14.22 30.41
#